data_AF-A0AAV2TSF5-F1
#
_entry.id   AF-A0AAV2TSF5-F1
#
_cell.length_a   1.000
_cell.length_b   1.000
_cell.length_c   1.000
_cell.angle_alpha   90.00
_cell.angle_beta   90.00
_cell.angle_gamma   90.00
#
_symmetry.space_group_name_H-M   'P 1'
#
loop_
_entity.id
_entity.type
_entity.pdbx_description
1 polymer ?
#
loop_
_entity_poly.entity_id
_entity_poly.type
_entity_poly.pdbx_seq_one_letter_code
_entity_poly.pdbx_strand_id
1 'polypeptide(L)'
;MHDIIFNKSSWRDIASHLSCLISPSFIQEQLRHFAVSDPHPVGSLRNCELAAEMAALWKTWGVPTVHSQEFFATLPLGPPQGGPWNQVLLTNEDGSVVFHQSQNYVTVPTDASSHVDVRKGRIATPAKKVVTKRLPVYQAYSCCGSAFGRFVFVNYALPEDLRDFDEAHGRLEGEPSLLCDSSLIAVVRLGMCTRQSKIRALLNHCTCGPNGTPLGKHHPSVIVLYPDPEDFVAVSTLVYPNGPGLPGDAPVFGHVCMSRLGGGNPNTPFLPCSGFRPRRTLILACWDGEETSLFGSTHMAEEFYAELRARAVAYVNADCPIKGHTVFNGRTDPLLADVVLNASREVFVESSSNCSCSLFDEWLTAQGKSPGEEPTISPVGGGSDHIAFAYKIGIPCSYPEYLPDNSLFNLPVYHTAYDNIKVAEEFTDPPSRLTKSPLPRHEVIAKLLLTMLVELSCSVRLPYSIHRFAKTLLKKWEEFRLTTRSKSAELSHLGINLAQVYTCRSFDHKPLR
;
A
#
# COMPACT_ATOMS: atom_id res chain seq x y z
N MET A 1 6.98 19.15 7.29
CA MET A 1 5.85 20.12 7.39
C MET A 1 4.59 19.60 6.69
N HIS A 2 4.70 18.91 5.55
CA HIS A 2 3.56 18.26 4.86
C HIS A 2 2.86 17.16 5.70
N ASP A 3 3.58 16.61 6.68
CA ASP A 3 3.30 15.35 7.38
C ASP A 3 2.07 15.40 8.32
N ILE A 4 1.66 16.61 8.72
CA ILE A 4 0.59 16.82 9.71
C ILE A 4 -0.81 16.79 9.06
N ILE A 5 -0.90 17.08 7.75
CA ILE A 5 -2.16 17.33 7.03
C ILE A 5 -3.01 16.04 6.91
N PHE A 6 -2.42 14.97 6.38
CA PHE A 6 -3.12 13.76 5.94
C PHE A 6 -3.86 12.98 7.04
N ASN A 7 -3.57 13.24 8.33
CA ASN A 7 -4.14 12.46 9.43
C ASN A 7 -5.51 13.00 9.93
N LYS A 8 -6.00 14.12 9.38
CA LYS A 8 -7.35 14.67 9.63
C LYS A 8 -8.06 15.27 8.41
N SER A 9 -7.34 15.49 7.30
CA SER A 9 -7.93 15.99 6.05
C SER A 9 -9.03 15.10 5.47
N SER A 10 -9.99 15.72 4.81
CA SER A 10 -10.96 15.06 3.94
C SER A 10 -10.29 14.55 2.66
N TRP A 11 -10.96 13.68 1.91
CA TRP A 11 -10.44 13.22 0.62
C TRP A 11 -10.27 14.38 -0.38
N ARG A 12 -11.07 15.45 -0.27
CA ARG A 12 -10.97 16.66 -1.10
C ARG A 12 -9.68 17.42 -0.86
N ASP A 13 -9.32 17.66 0.40
CA ASP A 13 -8.07 18.37 0.73
C ASP A 13 -6.85 17.60 0.25
N ILE A 14 -6.91 16.25 0.34
CA ILE A 14 -5.88 15.33 -0.14
C ILE A 14 -5.80 15.37 -1.67
N ALA A 15 -6.93 15.25 -2.38
CA ALA A 15 -6.98 15.27 -3.84
C ALA A 15 -6.55 16.63 -4.41
N SER A 16 -6.97 17.74 -3.79
CA SER A 16 -6.56 19.10 -4.13
C SER A 16 -5.06 19.28 -3.97
N HIS A 17 -4.50 18.91 -2.81
CA HIS A 17 -3.05 19.03 -2.56
C HIS A 17 -2.21 18.18 -3.52
N LEU A 18 -2.62 16.93 -3.79
CA LEU A 18 -1.90 16.05 -4.72
C LEU A 18 -2.08 16.49 -6.18
N SER A 19 -3.23 17.08 -6.56
CA SER A 19 -3.45 17.62 -7.91
C SER A 19 -2.56 18.82 -8.23
N CYS A 20 -2.10 19.56 -7.22
CA CYS A 20 -1.08 20.61 -7.38
C CYS A 20 0.34 20.06 -7.65
N LEU A 21 0.56 18.74 -7.54
CA LEU A 21 1.85 18.10 -7.83
C LEU A 21 1.91 17.53 -9.26
N ILE A 22 0.79 17.48 -9.99
CA ILE A 22 0.75 17.04 -11.39
C ILE A 22 1.40 18.11 -12.26
N SER A 23 2.41 17.70 -13.04
CA SER A 23 3.19 18.57 -13.93
C SER A 23 2.91 18.23 -15.40
N PRO A 24 2.38 19.17 -16.20
CA PRO A 24 2.10 18.92 -17.62
C PRO A 24 3.36 18.71 -18.45
N SER A 25 4.46 19.39 -18.11
CA SER A 25 5.77 19.15 -18.70
C SER A 25 6.32 17.76 -18.40
N PHE A 26 6.05 17.21 -17.20
CA PHE A 26 6.40 15.82 -16.89
C PHE A 26 5.55 14.83 -17.69
N ILE A 27 4.23 15.07 -17.81
CA ILE A 27 3.35 14.25 -18.67
C ILE A 27 3.87 14.26 -20.12
N GLN A 28 4.23 15.43 -20.66
CA GLN A 28 4.81 15.56 -21.99
C GLN A 28 6.16 14.84 -22.13
N GLU A 29 7.05 14.94 -21.14
CA GLU A 29 8.34 14.24 -21.10
C GLU A 29 8.15 12.72 -21.09
N GLN A 30 7.22 12.19 -20.27
CA GLN A 30 6.90 10.76 -20.25
C GLN A 30 6.24 10.31 -21.56
N LEU A 31 5.27 11.05 -22.10
CA LEU A 31 4.62 10.69 -23.37
C LEU A 31 5.61 10.69 -24.54
N ARG A 32 6.57 11.64 -24.55
CA ARG A 32 7.72 11.62 -25.47
C ARG A 32 8.59 10.40 -25.27
N HIS A 33 8.97 10.08 -24.02
CA HIS A 33 9.81 8.93 -23.72
C HIS A 33 9.22 7.60 -24.23
N PHE A 34 7.92 7.38 -24.03
CA PHE A 34 7.23 6.19 -24.52
C PHE A 34 7.03 6.22 -26.06
N ALA A 35 6.54 7.34 -26.63
CA ALA A 35 6.12 7.41 -28.04
C ALA A 35 7.18 7.91 -29.06
N VAL A 36 8.43 8.12 -28.64
CA VAL A 36 9.57 8.47 -29.53
C VAL A 36 10.56 7.31 -29.71
N SER A 37 10.49 6.28 -28.85
CA SER A 37 11.31 5.07 -28.98
C SER A 37 10.75 4.10 -30.04
N ASP A 38 11.49 3.04 -30.36
CA ASP A 38 11.11 2.05 -31.37
C ASP A 38 9.71 1.44 -31.14
N PRO A 39 9.03 0.94 -32.19
CA PRO A 39 7.75 0.27 -32.05
C PRO A 39 7.80 -0.86 -31.02
N HIS A 40 6.86 -0.83 -30.07
CA HIS A 40 6.80 -1.71 -28.91
C HIS A 40 5.58 -2.66 -28.95
N PRO A 41 5.36 -3.45 -30.01
CA PRO A 41 4.26 -4.40 -30.02
C PRO A 41 4.47 -5.49 -28.95
N VAL A 42 3.36 -6.14 -28.58
CA VAL A 42 3.29 -7.23 -27.59
C VAL A 42 4.40 -8.26 -27.78
N GLY A 43 5.12 -8.58 -26.70
CA GLY A 43 6.24 -9.54 -26.73
C GLY A 43 7.51 -9.09 -27.47
N SER A 44 7.61 -7.84 -27.93
CA SER A 44 8.86 -7.29 -28.48
C SER A 44 9.90 -6.96 -27.40
N LEU A 45 11.18 -6.91 -27.79
CA LEU A 45 12.27 -6.48 -26.90
C LEU A 45 12.01 -5.10 -26.30
N ARG A 46 11.57 -4.12 -27.12
CA ARG A 46 11.30 -2.76 -26.65
C ARG A 46 10.14 -2.71 -25.64
N ASN A 47 9.13 -3.55 -25.79
CA ASN A 47 8.03 -3.64 -24.83
C ASN A 47 8.50 -4.20 -23.46
N CYS A 48 9.39 -5.19 -23.46
CA CYS A 48 10.04 -5.70 -22.24
C CYS A 48 10.96 -4.65 -21.59
N GLU A 49 11.76 -3.92 -22.38
CA GLU A 49 12.56 -2.80 -21.88
C GLU A 49 11.69 -1.73 -21.22
N LEU A 50 10.58 -1.32 -21.85
CA LEU A 50 9.63 -0.36 -21.30
C LEU A 50 8.97 -0.85 -19.99
N ALA A 51 8.64 -2.14 -19.89
CA ALA A 51 8.14 -2.73 -18.65
C ALA A 51 9.19 -2.71 -17.52
N ALA A 52 10.46 -2.97 -17.84
CA ALA A 52 11.58 -2.88 -16.90
C ALA A 52 11.87 -1.43 -16.47
N GLU A 53 11.84 -0.47 -17.41
CA GLU A 53 11.97 0.97 -17.18
C GLU A 53 10.83 1.48 -16.26
N MET A 54 9.57 1.16 -16.57
CA MET A 54 8.40 1.51 -15.76
C MET A 54 8.51 0.95 -14.33
N ALA A 55 8.92 -0.31 -14.19
CA ALA A 55 9.13 -0.92 -12.88
C ALA A 55 10.32 -0.33 -12.11
N ALA A 56 11.34 0.20 -12.79
CA ALA A 56 12.42 0.97 -12.15
C ALA A 56 11.92 2.36 -11.71
N LEU A 57 11.13 3.04 -12.55
CA LEU A 57 10.50 4.32 -12.21
C LEU A 57 9.62 4.20 -10.96
N TRP A 58 8.70 3.24 -10.90
CA TRP A 58 7.84 3.04 -9.72
C TRP A 58 8.65 2.79 -8.44
N LYS A 59 9.78 2.06 -8.52
CA LYS A 59 10.70 1.84 -7.38
C LYS A 59 11.38 3.13 -6.94
N THR A 60 11.81 3.98 -7.88
CA THR A 60 12.42 5.30 -7.55
C THR A 60 11.40 6.32 -7.04
N TRP A 61 10.13 6.22 -7.46
CA TRP A 61 9.01 7.00 -6.92
C TRP A 61 8.55 6.52 -5.53
N GLY A 62 9.12 5.42 -5.01
CA GLY A 62 8.83 4.91 -3.68
C GLY A 62 7.55 4.08 -3.57
N VAL A 63 7.02 3.56 -4.68
CA VAL A 63 5.92 2.59 -4.64
C VAL A 63 6.38 1.37 -3.83
N PRO A 64 5.73 1.03 -2.70
CA PRO A 64 6.32 0.11 -1.72
C PRO A 64 6.38 -1.33 -2.23
N THR A 65 5.44 -1.71 -3.10
CA THR A 65 5.40 -3.01 -3.77
C THR A 65 5.43 -2.78 -5.28
N VAL A 66 6.52 -3.16 -5.94
CA VAL A 66 6.60 -3.17 -7.40
C VAL A 66 6.89 -4.59 -7.85
N HIS A 67 5.81 -5.30 -8.18
CA HIS A 67 5.88 -6.56 -8.89
C HIS A 67 5.86 -6.27 -10.39
N SER A 68 7.02 -6.40 -11.05
CA SER A 68 7.03 -6.80 -12.45
C SER A 68 6.53 -8.25 -12.45
N GLN A 69 5.35 -8.54 -13.01
CA GLN A 69 4.85 -9.92 -13.08
C GLN A 69 5.36 -10.65 -14.34
N GLU A 70 6.69 -10.61 -14.49
CA GLU A 70 7.44 -11.73 -15.05
C GLU A 70 7.83 -12.62 -13.85
N PHE A 71 7.81 -13.93 -14.02
CA PHE A 71 7.57 -14.85 -12.88
C PHE A 71 8.83 -15.10 -11.99
N PHE A 72 8.65 -15.23 -10.65
CA PHE A 72 9.61 -15.66 -9.55
C PHE A 72 10.46 -14.52 -8.77
N ALA A 73 10.53 -14.43 -7.39
CA ALA A 73 11.00 -13.21 -6.57
C ALA A 73 11.38 -13.33 -5.01
N THR A 74 11.88 -12.26 -4.26
CA THR A 74 11.75 -11.86 -2.74
C THR A 74 12.93 -11.02 -2.03
N LEU A 75 12.71 -10.20 -0.92
CA LEU A 75 13.65 -9.36 -0.03
C LEU A 75 13.11 -9.12 1.46
N PRO A 76 13.41 -8.14 2.44
CA PRO A 76 14.43 -7.06 2.81
C PRO A 76 14.70 -6.78 4.39
N LEU A 77 15.30 -5.62 4.87
CA LEU A 77 15.36 -5.05 6.31
C LEU A 77 15.85 -3.53 6.39
N GLY A 78 16.10 -2.69 7.46
CA GLY A 78 16.26 -2.70 8.97
C GLY A 78 16.39 -1.28 9.71
N PRO A 79 16.84 -1.11 11.02
CA PRO A 79 16.55 0.06 11.96
C PRO A 79 17.71 0.90 12.72
N PRO A 80 17.45 1.96 13.60
CA PRO A 80 18.42 3.01 14.09
C PRO A 80 18.73 3.20 15.64
N GLN A 81 19.17 4.41 16.12
CA GLN A 81 20.26 4.59 17.15
C GLN A 81 20.07 5.53 18.40
N GLY A 82 18.94 6.22 18.64
CA GLY A 82 18.86 7.39 19.56
C GLY A 82 18.76 7.15 21.08
N GLY A 83 17.64 6.59 21.56
CA GLY A 83 17.31 6.42 22.99
C GLY A 83 15.89 6.90 23.35
N PRO A 84 15.38 6.70 24.59
CA PRO A 84 16.07 6.23 25.81
C PRO A 84 16.56 4.77 25.77
N TRP A 85 17.43 4.40 26.71
CA TRP A 85 18.15 3.12 26.73
C TRP A 85 17.66 2.24 27.90
N ASN A 86 17.61 0.93 27.66
CA ASN A 86 17.04 -0.04 28.60
C ASN A 86 17.82 -0.07 29.93
N GLN A 87 17.22 -0.53 31.02
CA GLN A 87 17.88 -0.67 32.32
C GLN A 87 17.53 -2.02 32.95
N VAL A 88 18.50 -2.63 33.64
CA VAL A 88 18.29 -3.77 34.54
C VAL A 88 18.97 -3.43 35.86
N LEU A 89 18.23 -3.57 36.96
CA LEU A 89 18.66 -3.26 38.32
C LEU A 89 18.45 -4.49 39.19
N LEU A 90 19.46 -4.85 39.99
CA LEU A 90 19.33 -5.79 41.09
C LEU A 90 19.13 -4.99 42.38
N THR A 91 18.11 -5.34 43.15
CA THR A 91 17.67 -4.61 44.34
C THR A 91 17.37 -5.55 45.50
N ASN A 92 17.13 -4.99 46.68
CA ASN A 92 16.42 -5.67 47.77
C ASN A 92 14.91 -5.82 47.45
N GLU A 93 14.20 -6.60 48.27
CA GLU A 93 12.83 -7.06 48.02
C GLU A 93 11.79 -5.93 47.87
N ASP A 94 12.01 -4.76 48.48
CA ASP A 94 11.14 -3.58 48.36
C ASP A 94 11.61 -2.56 47.29
N GLY A 95 12.73 -2.83 46.62
CA GLY A 95 13.31 -1.97 45.58
C GLY A 95 14.04 -0.71 46.10
N SER A 96 14.17 -0.52 47.42
CA SER A 96 14.72 0.70 48.01
C SER A 96 16.24 0.85 47.91
N VAL A 97 16.98 -0.26 47.73
CA VAL A 97 18.44 -0.33 47.65
C VAL A 97 18.85 -1.06 46.38
N VAL A 98 19.60 -0.39 45.51
CA VAL A 98 20.21 -0.99 44.31
C VAL A 98 21.56 -1.61 44.68
N PHE A 99 21.67 -2.93 44.53
CA PHE A 99 22.93 -3.67 44.70
C PHE A 99 23.80 -3.67 43.43
N HIS A 100 23.17 -3.70 42.26
CA HIS A 100 23.87 -3.70 40.97
C HIS A 100 23.01 -3.07 39.87
N GLN A 101 23.67 -2.41 38.91
CA GLN A 101 23.04 -1.83 37.72
C GLN A 101 23.82 -2.27 36.48
N SER A 102 23.14 -2.87 35.51
CA SER A 102 23.75 -3.32 34.26
C SER A 102 24.27 -2.14 33.43
N GLN A 103 25.45 -2.27 32.82
CA GLN A 103 25.91 -1.32 31.81
C GLN A 103 25.00 -1.35 30.57
N ASN A 104 24.35 -0.23 30.28
CA ASN A 104 23.36 -0.11 29.20
C ASN A 104 23.83 0.74 28.00
N TYR A 105 25.13 0.99 27.89
CA TYR A 105 25.73 1.63 26.71
C TYR A 105 27.18 1.21 26.45
N VAL A 106 27.59 1.36 25.19
CA VAL A 106 29.01 1.36 24.78
C VAL A 106 29.42 2.79 24.43
N THR A 107 30.66 3.18 24.74
CA THR A 107 31.26 4.42 24.22
C THR A 107 32.29 4.07 23.14
N VAL A 108 32.11 4.58 21.93
CA VAL A 108 32.95 4.28 20.77
C VAL A 108 33.67 5.56 20.30
N PRO A 109 34.99 5.54 20.03
CA PRO A 109 35.69 6.65 19.39
C PRO A 109 35.22 6.81 17.93
N THR A 110 35.02 8.04 17.47
CA THR A 110 34.74 8.34 16.06
C THR A 110 35.68 9.42 15.52
N ASP A 111 36.36 9.10 14.41
CA ASP A 111 37.12 10.06 13.61
C ASP A 111 36.14 10.94 12.81
N ALA A 112 36.18 12.25 13.06
CA ALA A 112 35.21 13.22 12.53
C ALA A 112 35.31 13.50 11.00
N SER A 113 36.15 12.77 10.26
CA SER A 113 36.52 13.04 8.87
C SER A 113 35.84 12.12 7.84
N SER A 114 34.71 11.50 8.17
CA SER A 114 34.02 10.49 7.33
C SER A 114 32.67 10.94 6.74
N HIS A 115 32.31 12.23 6.86
CA HIS A 115 31.17 12.82 6.15
C HIS A 115 31.62 13.52 4.86
N VAL A 116 31.41 12.85 3.72
CA VAL A 116 31.53 13.47 2.39
C VAL A 116 30.20 14.12 2.03
N ASP A 117 30.10 15.45 2.13
CA ASP A 117 28.95 16.19 1.57
C ASP A 117 29.15 16.39 0.06
N VAL A 118 28.55 15.48 -0.70
CA VAL A 118 28.66 15.42 -2.17
C VAL A 118 28.08 16.67 -2.86
N ARG A 119 27.31 17.53 -2.15
CA ARG A 119 26.63 18.68 -2.78
C ARG A 119 27.49 19.93 -2.95
N LYS A 120 28.72 19.99 -2.42
CA LYS A 120 29.65 21.13 -2.63
C LYS A 120 31.09 20.66 -2.82
N GLY A 121 31.53 20.61 -4.08
CA GLY A 121 32.86 20.12 -4.48
C GLY A 121 34.04 21.00 -4.02
N ARG A 122 34.42 20.90 -2.74
CA ARG A 122 35.72 21.35 -2.22
C ARG A 122 36.26 20.32 -1.23
N ILE A 123 37.50 19.88 -1.46
CA ILE A 123 38.24 19.03 -0.53
C ILE A 123 38.73 19.91 0.62
N ALA A 124 38.35 19.57 1.85
CA ALA A 124 38.87 20.19 3.07
C ALA A 124 39.90 19.25 3.72
N THR A 125 41.03 19.81 4.18
CA THR A 125 42.06 19.04 4.89
C THR A 125 41.63 18.74 6.33
N PRO A 126 41.74 17.49 6.82
CA PRO A 126 41.20 17.10 8.11
C PRO A 126 42.15 17.42 9.28
N ALA A 127 41.74 18.33 10.17
CA ALA A 127 42.29 18.40 11.52
C ALA A 127 41.59 17.36 12.41
N LYS A 128 42.33 16.37 12.92
CA LYS A 128 41.74 15.30 13.76
C LYS A 128 41.26 15.85 15.11
N LYS A 129 39.95 15.82 15.33
CA LYS A 129 39.31 15.99 16.63
C LYS A 129 38.41 14.78 16.87
N VAL A 130 38.86 13.87 17.74
CA VAL A 130 38.11 12.63 18.05
C VAL A 130 36.87 13.01 18.86
N VAL A 131 35.70 12.54 18.43
CA VAL A 131 34.44 12.68 19.15
C VAL A 131 34.02 11.31 19.65
N THR A 132 33.57 11.20 20.89
CA THR A 132 33.07 9.94 21.47
C THR A 132 31.56 9.83 21.30
N LYS A 133 31.10 8.70 20.75
CA LYS A 133 29.68 8.40 20.55
C LYS A 133 29.25 7.30 21.49
N ARG A 134 28.21 7.55 22.30
CA ARG A 134 27.58 6.54 23.14
C ARG A 134 26.44 5.84 22.39
N LEU A 135 26.23 4.54 22.62
CA LEU A 135 25.26 3.71 21.89
C LEU A 135 24.26 2.99 22.82
N PRO A 136 22.96 2.94 22.48
CA PRO A 136 21.94 2.18 23.22
C PRO A 136 22.24 0.69 23.32
N VAL A 137 22.05 0.09 24.49
CA VAL A 137 21.94 -1.37 24.63
C VAL A 137 20.47 -1.74 24.74
N TYR A 138 20.00 -2.55 23.79
CA TYR A 138 18.60 -2.98 23.72
C TYR A 138 18.47 -4.28 22.90
N GLN A 139 17.35 -4.97 23.10
CA GLN A 139 16.91 -6.04 22.21
C GLN A 139 15.81 -5.49 21.30
N ALA A 140 16.10 -5.38 20.01
CA ALA A 140 15.15 -4.85 19.02
C ALA A 140 13.90 -5.73 18.94
N TYR A 141 12.73 -5.10 18.81
CA TYR A 141 11.40 -5.72 18.85
C TYR A 141 10.99 -6.32 20.21
N SER A 142 11.71 -6.05 21.30
CA SER A 142 11.15 -6.22 22.65
C SER A 142 9.90 -5.35 22.81
N CYS A 143 8.90 -5.83 23.55
CA CYS A 143 7.84 -4.96 24.05
C CYS A 143 8.43 -3.90 24.98
N CYS A 144 7.80 -2.71 25.00
CA CYS A 144 8.07 -1.70 26.01
C CYS A 144 7.28 -2.00 27.30
N GLY A 145 7.88 -1.71 28.44
CA GLY A 145 7.30 -1.94 29.76
C GLY A 145 8.38 -1.95 30.84
N SER A 146 7.95 -2.15 32.08
CA SER A 146 8.79 -2.44 33.24
C SER A 146 8.18 -3.61 34.00
N ALA A 147 9.03 -4.36 34.70
CA ALA A 147 8.63 -5.39 35.65
C ALA A 147 9.53 -5.30 36.89
N PHE A 148 9.00 -5.77 38.02
CA PHE A 148 9.71 -5.89 39.28
C PHE A 148 9.22 -7.19 39.94
N GLY A 149 10.15 -7.97 40.48
CA GLY A 149 9.84 -9.26 41.08
C GLY A 149 11.06 -10.17 41.14
N ARG A 150 10.82 -11.42 41.56
CA ARG A 150 11.87 -12.43 41.76
C ARG A 150 12.39 -12.94 40.42
N PHE A 151 13.68 -13.19 40.34
CA PHE A 151 14.28 -13.79 39.15
C PHE A 151 14.44 -15.31 39.29
N VAL A 152 14.38 -16.02 38.17
CA VAL A 152 14.61 -17.47 38.06
C VAL A 152 15.62 -17.75 36.94
N PHE A 153 16.52 -18.70 37.14
CA PHE A 153 17.46 -19.14 36.11
C PHE A 153 16.88 -20.35 35.37
N VAL A 154 16.87 -20.30 34.03
CA VAL A 154 16.31 -21.36 33.15
C VAL A 154 17.31 -21.77 32.06
N ASN A 155 18.60 -21.79 32.40
CA ASN A 155 19.70 -22.20 31.53
C ASN A 155 19.67 -21.50 30.15
N TYR A 156 19.51 -22.24 29.04
CA TYR A 156 19.39 -21.64 27.69
C TYR A 156 17.93 -21.44 27.25
N ALA A 157 16.93 -21.73 28.07
CA ALA A 157 15.51 -21.77 27.72
C ALA A 157 15.21 -22.56 26.42
N LEU A 158 15.89 -23.69 26.25
CA LEU A 158 15.46 -24.76 25.36
C LEU A 158 14.19 -25.43 25.93
N PRO A 159 13.34 -26.06 25.11
CA PRO A 159 12.22 -26.87 25.62
C PRO A 159 12.64 -27.94 26.63
N GLU A 160 13.90 -28.38 26.56
CA GLU A 160 14.57 -29.31 27.47
C GLU A 160 14.78 -28.63 28.84
N ASP A 161 15.51 -27.50 28.87
CA ASP A 161 15.77 -26.72 30.09
C ASP A 161 14.49 -26.40 30.89
N LEU A 162 13.36 -26.19 30.21
CA LEU A 162 12.08 -25.87 30.84
C LEU A 162 11.37 -27.09 31.45
N ARG A 163 11.63 -28.31 30.95
CA ARG A 163 11.19 -29.56 31.57
C ARG A 163 12.06 -29.90 32.76
N ASP A 164 13.39 -29.82 32.58
CA ASP A 164 14.37 -30.05 33.64
C ASP A 164 14.13 -29.09 34.83
N PHE A 165 13.76 -27.83 34.56
CA PHE A 165 13.34 -26.87 35.57
C PHE A 165 12.08 -27.30 36.34
N ASP A 166 11.06 -27.80 35.65
CA ASP A 166 9.81 -28.24 36.29
C ASP A 166 10.01 -29.51 37.12
N GLU A 167 10.79 -30.47 36.62
CA GLU A 167 11.17 -31.70 37.34
C GLU A 167 11.99 -31.38 38.60
N ALA A 168 12.96 -30.47 38.50
CA ALA A 168 13.77 -30.03 39.64
C ALA A 168 12.96 -29.30 40.74
N HIS A 169 11.79 -28.75 40.41
CA HIS A 169 10.86 -28.15 41.37
C HIS A 169 9.68 -29.06 41.73
N GLY A 170 9.63 -30.30 41.23
CA GLY A 170 8.64 -31.31 41.62
C GLY A 170 7.22 -31.09 41.06
N ARG A 171 7.08 -30.39 39.93
CA ARG A 171 5.79 -30.18 39.25
C ARG A 171 5.11 -31.52 38.89
N LEU A 172 3.84 -31.69 39.22
CA LEU A 172 3.07 -32.87 38.81
C LEU A 172 2.37 -32.68 37.45
N GLU A 173 2.02 -33.80 36.80
CA GLU A 173 1.31 -33.77 35.51
C GLU A 173 -0.06 -33.09 35.65
N GLY A 174 -0.33 -32.10 34.80
CA GLY A 174 -1.55 -31.29 34.84
C GLY A 174 -1.47 -30.03 35.71
N GLU A 175 -0.46 -29.89 36.58
CA GLU A 175 -0.23 -28.65 37.33
C GLU A 175 0.37 -27.55 36.45
N PRO A 176 0.17 -26.26 36.75
CA PRO A 176 0.91 -25.17 36.10
C PRO A 176 2.40 -25.24 36.44
N SER A 177 3.27 -24.91 35.48
CA SER A 177 4.70 -24.69 35.78
C SER A 177 4.87 -23.47 36.69
N LEU A 178 5.87 -23.49 37.58
CA LEU A 178 6.24 -22.30 38.36
C LEU A 178 6.66 -21.11 37.48
N LEU A 179 7.05 -21.36 36.22
CA LEU A 179 7.30 -20.32 35.22
C LEU A 179 6.03 -19.62 34.73
N CYS A 180 4.83 -20.13 35.04
CA CYS A 180 3.55 -19.56 34.61
C CYS A 180 3.12 -18.31 35.41
N ASP A 181 4.06 -17.62 36.06
CA ASP A 181 3.83 -16.42 36.86
C ASP A 181 4.42 -15.16 36.20
N SER A 182 3.56 -14.15 35.99
CA SER A 182 3.95 -12.84 35.46
C SER A 182 4.82 -11.99 36.40
N SER A 183 4.89 -12.32 37.70
CA SER A 183 5.79 -11.66 38.65
C SER A 183 7.26 -12.03 38.44
N LEU A 184 7.55 -13.10 37.67
CA LEU A 184 8.89 -13.61 37.49
C LEU A 184 9.67 -12.93 36.36
N ILE A 185 10.99 -12.85 36.57
CA ILE A 185 11.99 -12.42 35.59
C ILE A 185 12.88 -13.62 35.25
N ALA A 186 12.86 -14.10 34.01
CA ALA A 186 13.68 -15.24 33.60
C ALA A 186 15.09 -14.78 33.19
N VAL A 187 16.14 -15.35 33.80
CA VAL A 187 17.55 -15.13 33.46
C VAL A 187 18.04 -16.30 32.62
N VAL A 188 18.61 -16.00 31.45
CA VAL A 188 18.85 -17.01 30.40
C VAL A 188 20.20 -16.76 29.69
N ARG A 189 21.00 -17.82 29.54
CA ARG A 189 22.24 -17.84 28.77
C ARG A 189 21.96 -17.60 27.29
N LEU A 190 22.80 -16.79 26.65
CA LEU A 190 22.93 -16.74 25.19
C LEU A 190 23.58 -18.03 24.66
N GLY A 191 23.41 -18.32 23.37
CA GLY A 191 23.87 -19.57 22.77
C GLY A 191 22.80 -20.67 22.72
N MET A 192 23.17 -21.80 22.13
CA MET A 192 22.38 -23.00 21.79
C MET A 192 21.15 -22.80 20.88
N CYS A 193 20.38 -21.72 21.05
CA CYS A 193 19.25 -21.37 20.20
C CYS A 193 19.09 -19.86 20.03
N THR A 194 18.21 -19.44 19.11
CA THR A 194 17.98 -18.01 18.81
C THR A 194 17.29 -17.29 19.98
N ARG A 195 17.50 -15.98 20.13
CA ARG A 195 16.86 -15.17 21.19
C ARG A 195 15.32 -15.25 21.14
N GLN A 196 14.76 -15.28 19.93
CA GLN A 196 13.33 -15.47 19.69
C GLN A 196 12.86 -16.92 19.92
N SER A 197 13.73 -17.93 19.81
CA SER A 197 13.42 -19.31 20.21
C SER A 197 13.22 -19.43 21.72
N LYS A 198 14.09 -18.79 22.52
CA LYS A 198 14.03 -18.77 24.00
C LYS A 198 12.69 -18.22 24.50
N ILE A 199 12.25 -17.10 23.93
CA ILE A 199 10.95 -16.50 24.20
C ILE A 199 9.82 -17.45 23.78
N ARG A 200 9.90 -18.05 22.59
CA ARG A 200 8.87 -18.97 22.07
C ARG A 200 8.75 -20.25 22.89
N ALA A 201 9.85 -20.80 23.41
CA ALA A 201 9.85 -21.94 24.31
C ALA A 201 9.10 -21.59 25.61
N LEU A 202 9.49 -20.49 26.28
CA LEU A 202 8.83 -20.02 27.51
C LEU A 202 7.33 -19.73 27.31
N LEU A 203 6.92 -19.16 26.17
CA LEU A 203 5.51 -18.97 25.84
C LEU A 203 4.77 -20.29 25.60
N ASN A 204 5.37 -21.22 24.86
CA ASN A 204 4.74 -22.50 24.51
C ASN A 204 4.71 -23.50 25.68
N HIS A 205 5.56 -23.32 26.70
CA HIS A 205 5.60 -24.16 27.90
C HIS A 205 4.39 -23.96 28.83
N CYS A 206 3.76 -22.78 28.74
CA CYS A 206 2.49 -22.52 29.41
C CYS A 206 1.37 -23.35 28.76
N THR A 207 0.78 -24.26 29.53
CA THR A 207 -0.32 -25.14 29.11
C THR A 207 -1.64 -24.82 29.82
N CYS A 208 -1.72 -23.68 30.50
CA CYS A 208 -2.78 -23.35 31.46
C CYS A 208 -4.08 -22.81 30.84
N GLY A 209 -4.12 -22.59 29.53
CA GLY A 209 -5.30 -22.19 28.79
C GLY A 209 -6.15 -23.37 28.31
N PRO A 210 -7.33 -23.11 27.70
CA PRO A 210 -8.21 -24.15 27.17
C PRO A 210 -7.47 -25.10 26.22
N ASN A 211 -7.74 -26.41 26.36
CA ASN A 211 -7.10 -27.47 25.56
C ASN A 211 -5.56 -27.47 25.61
N GLY A 212 -4.95 -27.08 26.74
CA GLY A 212 -3.50 -27.11 26.92
C GLY A 212 -2.76 -25.95 26.24
N THR A 213 -3.44 -24.86 25.89
CA THR A 213 -2.85 -23.72 25.16
C THR A 213 -2.18 -22.69 26.07
N PRO A 214 -1.22 -21.89 25.57
CA PRO A 214 -0.66 -20.77 26.31
C PRO A 214 -1.68 -19.70 26.70
N LEU A 215 -1.74 -19.38 27.99
CA LEU A 215 -2.55 -18.27 28.50
C LEU A 215 -1.72 -16.97 28.44
N GLY A 216 -2.26 -15.94 27.79
CA GLY A 216 -1.55 -14.67 27.61
C GLY A 216 -1.30 -13.94 28.93
N LYS A 217 -0.06 -13.48 29.15
CA LYS A 217 0.43 -12.92 30.43
C LYS A 217 0.49 -13.92 31.60
N HIS A 218 0.53 -15.23 31.32
CA HIS A 218 0.65 -16.30 32.31
C HIS A 218 1.99 -17.03 32.17
N HIS A 219 3.06 -16.23 32.15
CA HIS A 219 4.46 -16.57 31.83
C HIS A 219 5.35 -15.42 32.34
N PRO A 220 6.69 -15.56 32.44
CA PRO A 220 7.54 -14.52 33.00
C PRO A 220 7.41 -13.23 32.19
N SER A 221 7.37 -12.08 32.87
CA SER A 221 7.08 -10.78 32.23
C SER A 221 8.30 -10.15 31.56
N VAL A 222 9.51 -10.50 32.01
CA VAL A 222 10.78 -10.07 31.43
C VAL A 222 11.73 -11.27 31.30
N ILE A 223 12.54 -11.25 30.24
CA ILE A 223 13.66 -12.17 30.02
C ILE A 223 14.96 -11.34 29.95
N VAL A 224 15.93 -11.68 30.80
CA VAL A 224 17.28 -11.12 30.82
C VAL A 224 18.21 -12.10 30.10
N LEU A 225 18.90 -11.62 29.05
CA LEU A 225 19.81 -12.41 28.22
C LEU A 225 21.26 -11.99 28.48
N TYR A 226 22.13 -12.93 28.88
CA TYR A 226 23.54 -12.66 29.16
C TYR A 226 24.48 -13.67 28.45
N PRO A 227 25.72 -13.27 28.09
CA PRO A 227 26.74 -14.18 27.61
C PRO A 227 27.45 -14.80 28.82
N ASP A 228 27.36 -16.11 29.00
CA ASP A 228 28.11 -16.77 30.06
C ASP A 228 29.61 -16.82 29.71
N PRO A 229 30.54 -16.45 30.61
CA PRO A 229 31.96 -16.62 30.34
C PRO A 229 32.35 -18.04 29.93
N GLU A 230 31.64 -19.07 30.43
CA GLU A 230 31.84 -20.47 30.03
C GLU A 230 31.51 -20.73 28.54
N ASP A 231 30.52 -20.03 27.98
CA ASP A 231 30.11 -20.14 26.57
C ASP A 231 30.98 -19.28 25.63
N PHE A 232 31.49 -18.14 26.11
CA PHE A 232 32.03 -17.07 25.25
C PHE A 232 33.51 -16.71 25.51
N VAL A 233 34.18 -17.24 26.54
CA VAL A 233 35.57 -16.92 26.86
C VAL A 233 36.36 -18.17 27.23
N ALA A 234 37.35 -18.55 26.42
CA ALA A 234 38.25 -19.65 26.76
C ALA A 234 39.06 -19.34 28.03
N VAL A 235 39.17 -20.33 28.93
CA VAL A 235 39.84 -20.20 30.23
C VAL A 235 41.24 -19.60 30.08
N SER A 236 41.59 -18.64 30.95
CA SER A 236 42.83 -17.84 30.97
C SER A 236 43.04 -16.82 29.84
N THR A 237 42.05 -16.58 28.97
CA THR A 237 42.14 -15.54 27.92
C THR A 237 42.07 -14.12 28.52
N LEU A 238 43.00 -13.23 28.12
CA LEU A 238 42.94 -11.80 28.45
C LEU A 238 41.72 -11.12 27.80
N VAL A 239 41.02 -10.26 28.55
CA VAL A 239 39.85 -9.51 28.06
C VAL A 239 40.22 -8.22 27.33
N TYR A 240 39.34 -7.76 26.44
CA TYR A 240 39.48 -6.52 25.69
C TYR A 240 39.69 -5.30 26.61
N PRO A 241 40.59 -4.35 26.31
CA PRO A 241 41.40 -4.22 25.09
C PRO A 241 42.69 -5.06 25.08
N ASN A 242 43.02 -5.73 26.18
CA ASN A 242 44.31 -6.42 26.37
C ASN A 242 44.35 -7.85 25.80
N GLY A 243 43.24 -8.34 25.25
CA GLY A 243 43.12 -9.61 24.54
C GLY A 243 41.73 -9.78 23.91
N PRO A 244 41.45 -10.95 23.32
CA PRO A 244 40.20 -11.19 22.59
C PRO A 244 39.01 -11.61 23.48
N GLY A 245 39.21 -11.79 24.80
CA GLY A 245 38.14 -12.16 25.73
C GLY A 245 37.12 -11.04 25.95
N LEU A 246 35.88 -11.41 26.28
CA LEU A 246 34.79 -10.48 26.52
C LEU A 246 34.87 -9.89 27.96
N PRO A 247 34.86 -8.55 28.14
CA PRO A 247 34.73 -7.93 29.46
C PRO A 247 33.40 -8.30 30.15
N GLY A 248 33.39 -8.41 31.48
CA GLY A 248 32.20 -8.81 32.24
C GLY A 248 31.05 -7.78 32.26
N ASP A 249 31.33 -6.54 31.87
CA ASP A 249 30.38 -5.44 31.67
C ASP A 249 29.98 -5.25 30.19
N ALA A 250 30.50 -6.08 29.28
CA ALA A 250 30.29 -5.92 27.84
C ALA A 250 28.83 -6.18 27.44
N PRO A 251 28.14 -5.18 26.87
CA PRO A 251 26.69 -5.25 26.79
C PRO A 251 26.15 -5.96 25.54
N VAL A 252 24.99 -6.60 25.70
CA VAL A 252 24.37 -7.46 24.68
C VAL A 252 23.42 -6.69 23.77
N PHE A 253 23.82 -6.52 22.52
CA PHE A 253 22.93 -6.12 21.42
C PHE A 253 22.18 -7.34 20.85
N GLY A 254 21.07 -7.12 20.16
CA GLY A 254 20.36 -8.18 19.44
C GLY A 254 18.95 -7.82 19.01
N HIS A 255 18.21 -8.81 18.49
CA HIS A 255 16.79 -8.71 18.18
C HIS A 255 16.02 -9.91 18.72
N VAL A 256 14.73 -9.70 18.97
CA VAL A 256 13.77 -10.73 19.40
C VAL A 256 12.56 -10.81 18.44
N CYS A 257 12.73 -10.35 17.20
CA CYS A 257 11.68 -10.39 16.18
C CYS A 257 11.13 -11.80 15.98
N MET A 258 9.86 -12.01 16.32
CA MET A 258 9.14 -13.28 16.14
C MET A 258 8.45 -13.39 14.76
N SER A 259 8.86 -12.59 13.77
CA SER A 259 8.43 -12.72 12.37
C SER A 259 8.52 -14.17 11.90
N ARG A 260 7.48 -14.67 11.22
CA ARG A 260 7.38 -16.08 10.80
C ARG A 260 8.49 -16.51 9.82
N LEU A 261 9.22 -15.55 9.24
CA LEU A 261 10.21 -15.77 8.17
C LEU A 261 11.60 -15.20 8.52
N GLY A 262 11.93 -15.10 9.81
CA GLY A 262 13.28 -14.77 10.28
C GLY A 262 13.73 -13.30 10.14
N GLY A 263 12.96 -12.44 9.46
CA GLY A 263 13.29 -11.03 9.29
C GLY A 263 12.11 -10.16 8.84
N GLY A 264 12.43 -8.96 8.33
CA GLY A 264 11.50 -7.94 7.85
C GLY A 264 11.11 -6.87 8.89
N ASN A 265 10.58 -5.74 8.42
CA ASN A 265 9.78 -4.85 9.26
C ASN A 265 8.46 -5.58 9.59
N PRO A 266 8.10 -5.83 10.85
CA PRO A 266 6.90 -6.59 11.18
C PRO A 266 5.59 -5.93 10.71
N ASN A 267 5.60 -4.61 10.44
CA ASN A 267 4.45 -3.87 9.91
C ASN A 267 4.44 -3.76 8.37
N THR A 268 5.57 -4.06 7.72
CA THR A 268 5.71 -4.15 6.26
C THR A 268 6.62 -5.32 5.88
N PRO A 269 6.22 -6.57 6.18
CA PRO A 269 6.95 -7.73 5.68
C PRO A 269 7.05 -7.59 4.15
N PHE A 270 8.24 -7.83 3.61
CA PHE A 270 8.59 -7.68 2.20
C PHE A 270 8.80 -6.24 1.65
N LEU A 271 8.50 -5.14 2.37
CA LEU A 271 8.42 -3.77 1.77
C LEU A 271 9.11 -2.63 2.59
N PRO A 272 9.60 -1.55 1.94
CA PRO A 272 10.15 -0.33 2.58
C PRO A 272 9.08 0.65 3.13
N CYS A 273 9.49 1.79 3.71
CA CYS A 273 8.60 2.68 4.50
C CYS A 273 8.89 4.19 4.42
N SER A 274 8.06 4.94 3.68
CA SER A 274 7.77 6.38 3.89
C SER A 274 6.54 6.81 3.06
N GLY A 275 5.85 7.90 3.44
CA GLY A 275 4.84 8.57 2.59
C GLY A 275 3.38 8.54 3.07
N PHE A 276 2.52 9.23 2.31
CA PHE A 276 1.05 9.17 2.44
C PHE A 276 0.56 7.76 2.09
N ARG A 277 -0.35 7.20 2.89
CA ARG A 277 -0.97 5.90 2.65
C ARG A 277 -2.50 6.02 2.63
N PRO A 278 -3.18 5.67 1.53
CA PRO A 278 -4.63 5.65 1.48
C PRO A 278 -5.23 4.56 2.38
N ARG A 279 -6.50 4.73 2.78
CA ARG A 279 -7.24 3.81 3.67
C ARG A 279 -7.44 2.42 3.05
N ARG A 280 -7.50 2.33 1.72
CA ARG A 280 -7.54 1.09 0.93
C ARG A 280 -6.32 1.03 0.03
N THR A 281 -5.82 -0.17 -0.23
CA THR A 281 -4.70 -0.38 -1.16
C THR A 281 -5.06 0.14 -2.56
N LEU A 282 -4.18 0.95 -3.13
CA LEU A 282 -4.16 1.22 -4.56
C LEU A 282 -3.23 0.19 -5.22
N ILE A 283 -3.69 -0.40 -6.32
CA ILE A 283 -2.89 -1.26 -7.19
C ILE A 283 -2.75 -0.49 -8.51
N LEU A 284 -1.51 -0.25 -8.94
CA LEU A 284 -1.20 0.26 -10.27
C LEU A 284 -0.81 -0.94 -11.14
N ALA A 285 -1.29 -0.95 -12.38
CA ALA A 285 -0.98 -1.98 -13.35
C ALA A 285 -0.67 -1.33 -14.70
N CYS A 286 0.24 -1.96 -15.43
CA CYS A 286 0.56 -1.66 -16.82
C CYS A 286 0.51 -3.02 -17.52
N TRP A 287 -0.45 -3.19 -18.44
CA TRP A 287 -0.77 -4.48 -19.02
C TRP A 287 -0.02 -4.69 -20.34
N ASP A 288 0.41 -5.92 -20.60
CA ASP A 288 0.85 -6.36 -21.92
C ASP A 288 -0.25 -7.23 -22.58
N GLY A 289 -0.24 -7.30 -23.91
CA GLY A 289 -1.16 -8.13 -24.68
C GLY A 289 -2.58 -7.58 -24.83
N GLU A 290 -2.81 -6.29 -24.54
CA GLU A 290 -4.08 -5.60 -24.79
C GLU A 290 -4.50 -5.78 -26.26
N GLU A 291 -3.69 -5.21 -27.17
CA GLU A 291 -3.83 -5.19 -28.63
C GLU A 291 -4.08 -6.55 -29.30
N THR A 292 -3.68 -7.66 -28.66
CA THR A 292 -3.87 -8.99 -29.22
C THR A 292 -5.13 -9.69 -28.71
N SER A 293 -5.50 -9.50 -27.44
CA SER A 293 -6.58 -10.26 -26.79
C SER A 293 -6.97 -9.81 -25.36
N LEU A 294 -6.55 -8.64 -24.89
CA LEU A 294 -6.64 -8.24 -23.46
C LEU A 294 -5.87 -9.21 -22.54
N PHE A 295 -4.73 -9.72 -23.00
CA PHE A 295 -4.10 -10.92 -22.43
C PHE A 295 -3.68 -10.75 -20.97
N GLY A 296 -2.87 -9.74 -20.64
CA GLY A 296 -2.34 -9.54 -19.29
C GLY A 296 -3.42 -9.24 -18.25
N SER A 297 -4.36 -8.35 -18.59
CA SER A 297 -5.49 -8.01 -17.71
C SER A 297 -6.46 -9.18 -17.52
N THR A 298 -6.73 -9.94 -18.58
CA THR A 298 -7.58 -11.14 -18.51
C THR A 298 -6.91 -12.25 -17.71
N HIS A 299 -5.60 -12.44 -17.85
CA HIS A 299 -4.85 -13.44 -17.09
C HIS A 299 -4.82 -13.09 -15.59
N MET A 300 -4.55 -11.83 -15.23
CA MET A 300 -4.66 -11.35 -13.84
C MET A 300 -6.07 -11.57 -13.27
N ALA A 301 -7.10 -11.30 -14.08
CA ALA A 301 -8.50 -11.50 -13.70
C ALA A 301 -8.90 -12.98 -13.55
N GLU A 302 -8.15 -13.92 -14.14
CA GLU A 302 -8.29 -15.35 -13.95
C GLU A 302 -7.51 -15.86 -12.74
N GLU A 303 -6.20 -15.60 -12.68
CA GLU A 303 -5.30 -16.07 -11.61
C GLU A 303 -5.80 -15.59 -10.23
N PHE A 304 -6.15 -14.30 -10.13
CA PHE A 304 -6.57 -13.69 -8.87
C PHE A 304 -8.10 -13.57 -8.75
N TYR A 305 -8.89 -14.28 -9.56
CA TYR A 305 -10.36 -14.16 -9.61
C TYR A 305 -11.02 -14.11 -8.22
N ALA A 306 -10.66 -15.05 -7.34
CA ALA A 306 -11.24 -15.17 -6.01
C ALA A 306 -10.85 -14.02 -5.07
N GLU A 307 -9.63 -13.49 -5.19
CA GLU A 307 -9.18 -12.34 -4.40
C GLU A 307 -9.78 -11.04 -4.93
N LEU A 308 -9.72 -10.81 -6.25
CA LEU A 308 -10.28 -9.63 -6.89
C LEU A 308 -11.78 -9.53 -6.62
N ARG A 309 -12.54 -10.62 -6.78
CA ARG A 309 -13.98 -10.68 -6.46
C ARG A 309 -14.30 -10.41 -4.97
N ALA A 310 -13.35 -10.64 -4.06
CA ALA A 310 -13.54 -10.44 -2.62
C ALA A 310 -12.99 -9.11 -2.09
N ARG A 311 -12.09 -8.44 -2.82
CA ARG A 311 -11.32 -7.26 -2.32
C ARG A 311 -11.32 -6.05 -3.24
N ALA A 312 -11.51 -6.20 -4.56
CA ALA A 312 -11.44 -5.08 -5.49
C ALA A 312 -12.70 -4.20 -5.38
N VAL A 313 -12.49 -2.92 -5.09
CA VAL A 313 -13.57 -1.92 -4.92
C VAL A 313 -14.02 -1.32 -6.24
N ALA A 314 -13.08 -1.08 -7.15
CA ALA A 314 -13.32 -0.53 -8.47
C ALA A 314 -12.07 -0.80 -9.32
N TYR A 315 -12.24 -0.76 -10.64
CA TYR A 315 -11.14 -0.71 -11.60
C TYR A 315 -11.25 0.59 -12.41
N VAL A 316 -10.15 1.32 -12.54
CA VAL A 316 -10.09 2.61 -13.25
C VAL A 316 -9.09 2.46 -14.39
N ASN A 317 -9.59 2.52 -15.62
CA ASN A 317 -8.83 2.27 -16.83
C ASN A 317 -8.17 3.56 -17.36
N ALA A 318 -6.97 3.43 -17.90
CA ALA A 318 -6.17 4.54 -18.42
C ALA A 318 -5.39 4.12 -19.68
N ASP A 319 -6.15 3.67 -20.69
CA ASP A 319 -5.74 3.29 -22.05
C ASP A 319 -5.46 4.58 -22.87
N CYS A 320 -6.29 4.89 -23.87
CA CYS A 320 -6.26 6.13 -24.64
C CYS A 320 -7.37 7.07 -24.14
N PRO A 321 -7.13 7.92 -23.11
CA PRO A 321 -8.16 8.82 -22.59
C PRO A 321 -8.28 10.13 -23.36
N ILE A 322 -7.41 10.42 -24.34
CA ILE A 322 -7.39 11.71 -25.07
C ILE A 322 -7.46 11.47 -26.58
N LYS A 323 -8.68 11.45 -27.12
CA LYS A 323 -8.92 11.29 -28.58
C LYS A 323 -9.27 12.61 -29.28
N GLY A 324 -9.23 13.72 -28.54
CA GLY A 324 -9.56 15.09 -28.92
C GLY A 324 -9.53 15.99 -27.68
N HIS A 325 -9.90 17.26 -27.81
CA HIS A 325 -9.81 18.26 -26.72
C HIS A 325 -11.08 19.09 -26.47
N THR A 326 -12.19 18.81 -27.16
CA THR A 326 -13.44 19.58 -27.05
C THR A 326 -14.54 18.90 -26.22
N VAL A 327 -14.71 17.57 -26.32
CA VAL A 327 -15.84 16.86 -25.70
C VAL A 327 -15.35 15.81 -24.70
N PHE A 328 -15.54 16.08 -23.40
CA PHE A 328 -15.32 15.09 -22.34
C PHE A 328 -16.50 14.10 -22.21
N ASN A 329 -16.17 12.85 -21.89
CA ASN A 329 -17.09 11.72 -21.78
C ASN A 329 -16.79 10.88 -20.53
N GLY A 330 -17.53 11.11 -19.46
CA GLY A 330 -17.49 10.28 -18.25
C GLY A 330 -18.09 8.89 -18.47
N ARG A 331 -17.33 7.99 -19.11
CA ARG A 331 -17.62 6.55 -19.21
C ARG A 331 -17.37 5.86 -17.88
N THR A 332 -18.42 5.35 -17.25
CA THR A 332 -18.37 4.79 -15.91
C THR A 332 -19.53 3.83 -15.63
N ASP A 333 -19.34 2.89 -14.71
CA ASP A 333 -20.43 2.10 -14.16
C ASP A 333 -21.39 3.03 -13.36
N PRO A 334 -22.72 2.86 -13.45
CA PRO A 334 -23.66 3.65 -12.67
C PRO A 334 -23.48 3.61 -11.14
N LEU A 335 -22.71 2.66 -10.59
CA LEU A 335 -22.26 2.61 -9.19
C LEU A 335 -21.12 3.59 -8.88
N LEU A 336 -20.33 4.01 -9.86
CA LEU A 336 -19.21 4.96 -9.72
C LEU A 336 -19.56 6.37 -10.23
N ALA A 337 -20.80 6.58 -10.65
CA ALA A 337 -21.29 7.83 -11.21
C ALA A 337 -21.03 9.04 -10.32
N ASP A 338 -21.30 8.96 -9.00
CA ASP A 338 -21.01 10.07 -8.08
C ASP A 338 -19.50 10.30 -7.92
N VAL A 339 -18.63 9.30 -8.11
CA VAL A 339 -17.17 9.47 -8.05
C VAL A 339 -16.67 10.33 -9.21
N VAL A 340 -17.15 10.05 -10.44
CA VAL A 340 -16.79 10.84 -11.62
C VAL A 340 -17.39 12.25 -11.53
N LEU A 341 -18.65 12.37 -11.06
CA LEU A 341 -19.35 13.65 -10.88
C LEU A 341 -18.80 14.48 -9.70
N ASN A 342 -18.23 13.86 -8.67
CA ASN A 342 -17.52 14.55 -7.60
C ASN A 342 -16.16 15.03 -8.09
N ALA A 343 -15.35 14.12 -8.64
CA ALA A 343 -13.99 14.44 -9.09
C ALA A 343 -13.97 15.53 -10.17
N SER A 344 -14.92 15.52 -11.12
CA SER A 344 -15.04 16.58 -12.14
C SER A 344 -15.47 17.95 -11.61
N ARG A 345 -15.99 18.05 -10.37
CA ARG A 345 -16.26 19.35 -9.71
C ARG A 345 -15.04 19.91 -8.98
N GLU A 346 -14.13 19.05 -8.52
CA GLU A 346 -12.87 19.48 -7.87
C GLU A 346 -11.76 19.80 -8.89
N VAL A 347 -11.86 19.27 -10.12
CA VAL A 347 -10.92 19.52 -11.22
C VAL A 347 -11.38 20.68 -12.08
N PHE A 348 -10.48 21.65 -12.32
CA PHE A 348 -10.73 22.84 -13.12
C PHE A 348 -10.11 22.75 -14.52
N VAL A 349 -10.75 23.41 -15.48
CA VAL A 349 -10.34 23.48 -16.89
C VAL A 349 -10.21 24.95 -17.35
N GLU A 350 -9.41 25.19 -18.39
CA GLU A 350 -9.33 26.49 -19.05
C GLU A 350 -10.49 26.67 -20.03
N SER A 351 -11.47 27.54 -19.69
CA SER A 351 -12.55 27.88 -20.64
C SER A 351 -12.04 28.81 -21.75
N SER A 352 -12.67 28.71 -22.92
CA SER A 352 -12.52 29.66 -24.04
C SER A 352 -12.90 31.11 -23.70
N SER A 353 -13.54 31.34 -22.54
CA SER A 353 -13.94 32.66 -22.04
C SER A 353 -12.93 33.34 -21.10
N ASN A 354 -11.68 32.89 -21.04
CA ASN A 354 -10.62 33.37 -20.12
C ASN A 354 -10.94 33.24 -18.60
N CYS A 355 -11.93 32.42 -18.24
CA CYS A 355 -12.24 32.08 -16.84
C CYS A 355 -12.06 30.57 -16.65
N SER A 356 -11.54 30.13 -15.50
CA SER A 356 -11.59 28.71 -15.15
C SER A 356 -13.00 28.32 -14.70
N CYS A 357 -13.46 27.16 -15.16
CA CYS A 357 -14.66 26.49 -14.65
C CYS A 357 -14.30 25.06 -14.22
N SER A 358 -15.21 24.34 -13.57
CA SER A 358 -14.96 22.92 -13.28
C SER A 358 -15.14 22.08 -14.56
N LEU A 359 -14.50 20.91 -14.62
CA LEU A 359 -14.72 19.94 -15.69
C LEU A 359 -16.20 19.51 -15.75
N PHE A 360 -16.90 19.50 -14.61
CA PHE A 360 -18.34 19.27 -14.53
C PHE A 360 -19.13 20.33 -15.30
N ASP A 361 -18.76 21.62 -15.18
CA ASP A 361 -19.45 22.72 -15.87
C ASP A 361 -19.15 22.73 -17.37
N GLU A 362 -17.90 22.47 -17.78
CA GLU A 362 -17.53 22.28 -19.19
C GLU A 362 -18.32 21.12 -19.81
N TRP A 363 -18.36 19.97 -19.12
CA TRP A 363 -19.06 18.77 -19.56
C TRP A 363 -20.60 18.97 -19.63
N LEU A 364 -21.18 19.69 -18.67
CA LEU A 364 -22.60 20.07 -18.67
C LEU A 364 -22.92 20.97 -19.87
N THR A 365 -22.07 21.97 -20.12
CA THR A 365 -22.22 22.94 -21.21
C THR A 365 -22.03 22.29 -22.58
N ALA A 366 -21.05 21.39 -22.73
CA ALA A 366 -20.81 20.63 -23.97
C ALA A 366 -21.98 19.70 -24.34
N GLN A 367 -22.77 19.26 -23.35
CA GLN A 367 -24.01 18.50 -23.58
C GLN A 367 -25.25 19.39 -23.79
N GLY A 368 -25.11 20.71 -23.82
CA GLY A 368 -26.22 21.67 -24.01
C GLY A 368 -27.21 21.71 -22.85
N LYS A 369 -26.80 21.34 -21.63
CA LYS A 369 -27.67 21.24 -20.45
C LYS A 369 -27.75 22.53 -19.64
N SER A 370 -28.81 22.62 -18.84
CA SER A 370 -29.17 23.83 -18.09
C SER A 370 -28.56 23.89 -16.69
N PRO A 371 -28.33 25.11 -16.17
CA PRO A 371 -28.19 25.44 -14.75
C PRO A 371 -28.76 24.44 -13.73
N GLY A 372 -27.94 23.57 -13.13
CA GLY A 372 -28.36 22.65 -12.07
C GLY A 372 -28.86 21.28 -12.53
N GLU A 373 -28.82 20.97 -13.83
CA GLU A 373 -28.80 19.59 -14.30
C GLU A 373 -27.44 18.91 -13.98
N GLU A 374 -27.35 17.60 -14.24
CA GLU A 374 -26.08 16.86 -14.21
C GLU A 374 -25.72 16.33 -15.61
N PRO A 375 -24.42 16.24 -15.96
CA PRO A 375 -23.98 15.59 -17.19
C PRO A 375 -24.45 14.14 -17.29
N THR A 376 -24.77 13.71 -18.50
CA THR A 376 -25.09 12.31 -18.83
C THR A 376 -23.79 11.50 -18.82
N ILE A 377 -23.68 10.57 -17.87
CA ILE A 377 -22.67 9.50 -17.88
C ILE A 377 -22.93 8.49 -19.01
N SER A 378 -21.86 7.96 -19.57
CA SER A 378 -21.88 6.87 -20.54
C SER A 378 -21.53 5.54 -19.85
N PRO A 379 -22.02 4.38 -20.31
CA PRO A 379 -21.54 3.08 -19.81
C PRO A 379 -20.07 2.86 -20.20
N VAL A 380 -19.32 2.06 -19.43
CA VAL A 380 -17.89 1.81 -19.69
C VAL A 380 -17.62 1.16 -21.06
N GLY A 381 -18.55 0.35 -21.57
CA GLY A 381 -18.48 -0.26 -22.90
C GLY A 381 -17.45 -1.41 -22.99
N GLY A 382 -17.03 -1.75 -24.21
CA GLY A 382 -15.95 -2.71 -24.46
C GLY A 382 -14.69 -2.04 -25.04
N GLY A 383 -13.78 -2.88 -25.56
CA GLY A 383 -12.56 -2.46 -26.26
C GLY A 383 -11.48 -1.85 -25.36
N SER A 384 -11.25 -2.43 -24.18
CA SER A 384 -10.06 -2.21 -23.33
C SER A 384 -10.07 -3.18 -22.13
N ASP A 385 -8.97 -3.21 -21.36
CA ASP A 385 -8.69 -4.11 -20.23
C ASP A 385 -9.77 -4.17 -19.13
N HIS A 386 -10.59 -3.12 -18.99
CA HIS A 386 -11.70 -3.11 -18.03
C HIS A 386 -12.74 -4.22 -18.27
N ILE A 387 -12.77 -4.83 -19.46
CA ILE A 387 -13.68 -5.94 -19.81
C ILE A 387 -13.61 -7.09 -18.81
N ALA A 388 -12.39 -7.53 -18.45
CA ALA A 388 -12.22 -8.69 -17.58
C ALA A 388 -12.75 -8.39 -16.16
N PHE A 389 -12.44 -7.21 -15.62
CA PHE A 389 -12.93 -6.77 -14.31
C PHE A 389 -14.45 -6.55 -14.31
N ALA A 390 -14.99 -5.87 -15.33
CA ALA A 390 -16.42 -5.54 -15.43
C ALA A 390 -17.32 -6.76 -15.68
N TYR A 391 -17.03 -7.54 -16.72
CA TYR A 391 -17.97 -8.52 -17.27
C TYR A 391 -17.70 -9.97 -16.84
N LYS A 392 -16.48 -10.29 -16.39
CA LYS A 392 -16.10 -11.64 -15.93
C LYS A 392 -16.11 -11.74 -14.40
N ILE A 393 -15.65 -10.71 -13.70
CA ILE A 393 -15.63 -10.67 -12.22
C ILE A 393 -16.87 -9.95 -11.64
N GLY A 394 -17.32 -8.85 -12.26
CA GLY A 394 -18.40 -7.99 -11.74
C GLY A 394 -17.90 -6.84 -10.86
N ILE A 395 -16.67 -6.39 -11.06
CA ILE A 395 -16.09 -5.19 -10.41
C ILE A 395 -16.59 -3.95 -11.15
N PRO A 396 -17.07 -2.90 -10.48
CA PRO A 396 -17.50 -1.69 -11.17
C PRO A 396 -16.29 -0.95 -11.77
N CYS A 397 -16.40 -0.55 -13.04
CA CYS A 397 -15.30 0.01 -13.82
C CYS A 397 -15.56 1.45 -14.25
N SER A 398 -14.49 2.24 -14.45
CA SER A 398 -14.55 3.58 -15.03
C SER A 398 -13.41 3.79 -16.02
N TYR A 399 -13.68 4.51 -17.12
CA TYR A 399 -12.69 4.85 -18.15
C TYR A 399 -13.04 6.24 -18.76
N PRO A 400 -12.87 7.35 -18.01
CA PRO A 400 -13.18 8.69 -18.52
C PRO A 400 -12.25 9.07 -19.69
N GLU A 401 -12.81 9.67 -20.74
CA GLU A 401 -12.06 10.05 -21.94
C GLU A 401 -12.52 11.41 -22.50
N TYR A 402 -11.68 12.05 -23.32
CA TYR A 402 -12.09 13.03 -24.32
C TYR A 402 -12.29 12.33 -25.67
N LEU A 403 -13.38 12.67 -26.36
CA LEU A 403 -13.79 12.10 -27.65
C LEU A 403 -13.16 12.84 -28.84
N PRO A 404 -13.13 12.23 -30.06
CA PRO A 404 -12.73 12.91 -31.28
C PRO A 404 -13.59 14.13 -31.60
N ASP A 405 -12.95 15.29 -31.77
CA ASP A 405 -13.61 16.60 -31.93
C ASP A 405 -14.56 16.65 -33.15
N ASN A 406 -14.28 15.85 -34.18
CA ASN A 406 -15.08 15.74 -35.41
C ASN A 406 -16.25 14.74 -35.34
N SER A 407 -16.66 14.30 -34.14
CA SER A 407 -17.69 13.26 -33.93
C SER A 407 -17.40 11.93 -34.65
N LEU A 408 -16.13 11.64 -34.91
CA LEU A 408 -15.67 10.37 -35.47
C LEU A 408 -15.74 9.26 -34.41
N PHE A 409 -15.86 8.01 -34.85
CA PHE A 409 -15.83 6.85 -33.95
C PHE A 409 -14.49 6.72 -33.20
N ASN A 410 -13.38 7.05 -33.87
CA ASN A 410 -12.06 7.17 -33.27
C ASN A 410 -11.18 8.15 -34.10
N LEU A 411 -9.95 8.41 -33.66
CA LEU A 411 -8.97 9.19 -34.41
C LEU A 411 -8.58 8.54 -35.75
N PRO A 412 -8.36 9.31 -36.83
CA PRO A 412 -7.96 8.75 -38.13
C PRO A 412 -6.61 8.01 -38.16
N VAL A 413 -5.74 8.21 -37.16
CA VAL A 413 -4.43 7.55 -37.05
C VAL A 413 -4.44 6.29 -36.16
N TYR A 414 -5.57 5.99 -35.51
CA TYR A 414 -5.72 4.89 -34.54
C TYR A 414 -5.30 3.54 -35.16
N HIS A 415 -4.40 2.83 -34.48
CA HIS A 415 -3.77 1.57 -34.92
C HIS A 415 -3.05 1.68 -36.28
N THR A 416 -2.45 2.85 -36.56
CA THR A 416 -1.56 3.05 -37.71
C THR A 416 -0.18 3.53 -37.26
N ALA A 417 0.85 3.36 -38.11
CA ALA A 417 2.18 3.92 -37.88
C ALA A 417 2.24 5.47 -37.92
N TYR A 418 1.10 6.15 -38.05
CA TYR A 418 0.97 7.60 -37.89
C TYR A 418 0.48 8.01 -36.50
N ASP A 419 0.12 7.07 -35.63
CA ASP A 419 -0.09 7.37 -34.21
C ASP A 419 1.28 7.61 -33.55
N ASN A 420 1.54 8.84 -33.13
CA ASN A 420 2.84 9.27 -32.60
C ASN A 420 2.71 10.59 -31.82
N ILE A 421 3.76 10.96 -31.07
CA ILE A 421 3.77 12.14 -30.21
C ILE A 421 3.31 13.46 -30.88
N LYS A 422 3.57 13.67 -32.18
CA LYS A 422 3.12 14.88 -32.87
C LYS A 422 1.61 14.95 -32.99
N VAL A 423 0.93 13.81 -33.09
CA VAL A 423 -0.54 13.80 -33.13
C VAL A 423 -1.11 14.29 -31.79
N ALA A 424 -0.50 13.86 -30.68
CA ALA A 424 -0.84 14.36 -29.36
C ALA A 424 -0.57 15.87 -29.21
N GLU A 425 0.63 16.32 -29.59
CA GLU A 425 1.09 17.71 -29.36
C GLU A 425 0.55 18.75 -30.35
N GLU A 426 0.16 18.36 -31.57
CA GLU A 426 -0.30 19.28 -32.61
C GLU A 426 -1.82 19.24 -32.82
N PHE A 427 -2.49 18.11 -32.55
CA PHE A 427 -3.90 17.91 -32.93
C PHE A 427 -4.84 17.47 -31.81
N THR A 428 -4.51 16.46 -31.00
CA THR A 428 -5.47 15.92 -30.02
C THR A 428 -5.49 16.71 -28.72
N ASP A 429 -4.34 17.24 -28.27
CA ASP A 429 -4.21 18.05 -27.05
C ASP A 429 -3.17 19.17 -27.20
N PRO A 430 -3.36 20.10 -28.15
CA PRO A 430 -2.40 21.14 -28.45
C PRO A 430 -2.19 22.09 -27.26
N PRO A 431 -0.97 22.66 -27.06
CA PRO A 431 -0.65 23.52 -25.94
C PRO A 431 -1.65 24.66 -25.73
N SER A 432 -1.94 24.96 -24.46
CA SER A 432 -2.91 26.01 -24.09
C SER A 432 -2.62 27.32 -24.81
N ARG A 433 -3.68 27.91 -25.38
CA ARG A 433 -3.59 29.24 -26.02
C ARG A 433 -3.28 30.33 -24.99
N LEU A 434 -3.63 30.14 -23.72
CA LEU A 434 -3.51 31.11 -22.64
C LEU A 434 -2.21 30.92 -21.84
N THR A 435 -2.06 29.78 -21.16
CA THR A 435 -0.93 29.51 -20.25
C THR A 435 0.32 28.97 -20.95
N LYS A 436 0.18 28.50 -22.20
CA LYS A 436 1.19 27.73 -22.94
C LYS A 436 1.56 26.39 -22.28
N SER A 437 0.75 25.91 -21.34
CA SER A 437 0.88 24.57 -20.77
C SER A 437 0.77 23.51 -21.88
N PRO A 438 1.72 22.57 -22.01
CA PRO A 438 1.60 21.45 -22.96
C PRO A 438 0.60 20.42 -22.45
N LEU A 439 -0.11 19.75 -23.36
CA LEU A 439 -1.04 18.65 -23.05
C LEU A 439 -2.07 18.98 -21.93
N PRO A 440 -2.80 20.10 -22.01
CA PRO A 440 -3.72 20.53 -20.95
C PRO A 440 -4.88 19.55 -20.67
N ARG A 441 -5.34 18.74 -21.65
CA ARG A 441 -6.37 17.73 -21.39
C ARG A 441 -5.81 16.47 -20.75
N HIS A 442 -4.57 16.07 -21.04
CA HIS A 442 -3.88 15.03 -20.26
C HIS A 442 -3.70 15.46 -18.80
N GLU A 443 -3.36 16.73 -18.52
CA GLU A 443 -3.31 17.29 -17.17
C GLU A 443 -4.67 17.16 -16.45
N VAL A 444 -5.76 17.52 -17.13
CA VAL A 444 -7.13 17.44 -16.60
C VAL A 444 -7.54 15.99 -16.32
N ILE A 445 -7.27 15.05 -17.23
CA ILE A 445 -7.52 13.62 -16.99
C ILE A 445 -6.67 13.09 -15.84
N ALA A 446 -5.38 13.42 -15.77
CA ALA A 446 -4.50 12.97 -14.68
C ALA A 446 -5.03 13.44 -13.31
N LYS A 447 -5.48 14.70 -13.20
CA LYS A 447 -6.12 15.25 -11.99
C LYS A 447 -7.46 14.57 -11.69
N LEU A 448 -8.27 14.27 -12.70
CA LEU A 448 -9.55 13.56 -12.55
C LEU A 448 -9.33 12.14 -12.01
N LEU A 449 -8.46 11.35 -12.65
CA LEU A 449 -8.14 9.98 -12.25
C LEU A 449 -7.53 9.94 -10.84
N LEU A 450 -6.58 10.83 -10.53
CA LEU A 450 -6.03 11.00 -9.19
C LEU A 450 -7.13 11.28 -8.16
N THR A 451 -8.05 12.21 -8.45
CA THR A 451 -9.13 12.60 -7.54
C THR A 451 -10.10 11.44 -7.31
N MET A 452 -10.49 10.71 -8.36
CA MET A 452 -11.31 9.50 -8.27
C MET A 452 -10.63 8.42 -7.40
N LEU A 453 -9.34 8.17 -7.62
CA LEU A 453 -8.55 7.19 -6.86
C LEU A 453 -8.41 7.62 -5.38
N VAL A 454 -8.23 8.90 -5.10
CA VAL A 454 -8.21 9.43 -3.72
C VAL A 454 -9.59 9.28 -3.05
N GLU A 455 -10.69 9.63 -3.72
CA GLU A 455 -12.04 9.46 -3.15
C GLU A 455 -12.33 7.98 -2.85
N LEU A 456 -12.10 7.08 -3.81
CA LEU A 456 -12.31 5.63 -3.66
C LEU A 456 -11.42 5.01 -2.58
N SER A 457 -10.16 5.40 -2.50
CA SER A 457 -9.18 4.78 -1.59
C SER A 457 -9.20 5.38 -0.18
N CYS A 458 -9.59 6.64 0.00
CA CYS A 458 -9.55 7.32 1.30
C CYS A 458 -10.93 7.45 1.98
N SER A 459 -12.04 7.51 1.24
CA SER A 459 -13.36 7.73 1.85
C SER A 459 -13.74 6.62 2.84
N VAL A 460 -14.19 7.02 4.03
CA VAL A 460 -14.52 6.08 5.12
C VAL A 460 -15.63 5.11 4.69
N ARG A 461 -16.70 5.64 4.11
CA ARG A 461 -17.73 4.90 3.38
C ARG A 461 -17.34 4.83 1.90
N LEU A 462 -17.75 3.77 1.18
CA LEU A 462 -17.54 3.72 -0.27
C LEU A 462 -18.49 4.71 -0.97
N PRO A 463 -18.01 5.50 -1.96
CA PRO A 463 -18.81 6.48 -2.69
C PRO A 463 -19.70 5.83 -3.77
N TYR A 464 -20.35 4.70 -3.44
CA TYR A 464 -21.16 3.95 -4.41
C TYR A 464 -22.56 4.54 -4.59
N SER A 465 -22.88 4.84 -5.84
CA SER A 465 -24.14 5.41 -6.30
C SER A 465 -25.28 4.40 -6.42
N ILE A 466 -25.56 3.62 -5.37
CA ILE A 466 -26.57 2.53 -5.38
C ILE A 466 -27.94 3.01 -5.93
N HIS A 467 -28.35 4.23 -5.61
CA HIS A 467 -29.58 4.84 -6.11
C HIS A 467 -29.56 5.17 -7.62
N ARG A 468 -28.40 5.57 -8.17
CA ARG A 468 -28.23 5.80 -9.62
C ARG A 468 -28.20 4.48 -10.37
N PHE A 469 -27.52 3.46 -9.83
CA PHE A 469 -27.55 2.10 -10.38
C PHE A 469 -28.98 1.54 -10.43
N ALA A 470 -29.76 1.66 -9.35
CA ALA A 470 -31.17 1.27 -9.34
C ALA A 470 -32.02 2.04 -10.38
N LYS A 471 -31.82 3.36 -10.52
CA LYS A 471 -32.46 4.17 -11.57
C LYS A 471 -32.09 3.70 -12.98
N THR A 472 -30.83 3.38 -13.23
CA THR A 472 -30.37 2.88 -14.53
C THR A 472 -30.95 1.50 -14.85
N LEU A 473 -31.01 0.58 -13.87
CA LEU A 473 -31.69 -0.71 -14.04
C LEU A 473 -33.18 -0.55 -14.37
N LEU A 474 -33.89 0.33 -13.67
CA LEU A 474 -35.30 0.62 -13.97
C LEU A 474 -35.49 1.24 -15.36
N LYS A 475 -34.59 2.14 -15.78
CA LYS A 475 -34.61 2.70 -17.14
C LYS A 475 -34.37 1.62 -18.20
N LYS A 476 -33.35 0.77 -18.03
CA LYS A 476 -33.05 -0.33 -18.96
C LYS A 476 -34.13 -1.40 -19.01
N TRP A 477 -34.82 -1.65 -17.89
CA TRP A 477 -36.01 -2.49 -17.87
C TRP A 477 -37.15 -1.90 -18.69
N GLU A 478 -37.43 -0.59 -18.59
CA GLU A 478 -38.48 0.04 -19.40
C GLU A 478 -38.10 0.12 -20.89
N GLU A 479 -36.84 0.41 -21.23
CA GLU A 479 -36.32 0.33 -22.62
C GLU A 479 -36.55 -1.09 -23.21
N PHE A 480 -36.21 -2.15 -22.46
CA PHE A 480 -36.47 -3.54 -22.84
C PHE A 480 -37.99 -3.86 -22.95
N ARG A 481 -38.80 -3.38 -22.01
CA ARG A 481 -40.26 -3.61 -21.98
C ARG A 481 -40.99 -2.92 -23.14
N LEU A 482 -40.51 -1.76 -23.57
CA LEU A 482 -41.00 -1.07 -24.77
C LEU A 482 -40.59 -1.84 -26.04
N THR A 483 -39.34 -2.29 -26.11
CA THR A 483 -38.82 -3.09 -27.25
C THR A 483 -39.54 -4.43 -27.41
N THR A 484 -39.91 -5.09 -26.31
CA THR A 484 -40.63 -6.38 -26.32
C THR A 484 -42.14 -6.25 -26.54
N ARG A 485 -42.74 -5.08 -26.30
CA ARG A 485 -44.18 -4.85 -26.47
C ARG A 485 -44.66 -5.16 -27.90
N SER A 486 -43.88 -4.77 -28.91
CA SER A 486 -44.16 -5.05 -30.33
C SER A 486 -44.09 -6.53 -30.71
N LYS A 487 -43.44 -7.37 -29.88
CA LYS A 487 -43.29 -8.82 -30.05
C LYS A 487 -44.16 -9.65 -29.10
N SER A 488 -45.05 -9.02 -28.33
CA SER A 488 -45.78 -9.70 -27.24
C SER A 488 -46.60 -10.93 -27.68
N ALA A 489 -47.17 -10.93 -28.89
CA ALA A 489 -47.87 -12.09 -29.45
C ALA A 489 -46.92 -13.26 -29.79
N GLU A 490 -45.78 -12.97 -30.43
CA GLU A 490 -44.71 -13.94 -30.74
C GLU A 490 -44.15 -14.57 -29.45
N LEU A 491 -43.81 -13.73 -28.47
CA LEU A 491 -43.33 -14.16 -27.15
C LEU A 491 -44.37 -15.03 -26.41
N SER A 492 -45.66 -14.67 -26.49
CA SER A 492 -46.74 -15.46 -25.88
C SER A 492 -46.92 -16.82 -26.56
N HIS A 493 -46.81 -16.88 -27.89
CA HIS A 493 -46.84 -18.15 -28.65
C HIS A 493 -45.64 -19.05 -28.32
N LEU A 494 -44.49 -18.46 -27.97
CA LEU A 494 -43.31 -19.16 -27.47
C LEU A 494 -43.35 -19.47 -25.95
N GLY A 495 -44.44 -19.14 -25.26
CA GLY A 495 -44.60 -19.36 -23.81
C GLY A 495 -43.80 -18.42 -22.89
N ILE A 496 -43.19 -17.37 -23.44
CA ILE A 496 -42.28 -16.46 -22.71
C ILE A 496 -43.08 -15.40 -21.96
N ASN A 497 -43.32 -15.63 -20.66
CA ASN A 497 -44.07 -14.71 -19.81
C ASN A 497 -43.17 -13.68 -19.10
N LEU A 498 -43.05 -12.48 -19.69
CA LEU A 498 -42.26 -11.38 -19.14
C LEU A 498 -42.76 -10.83 -17.78
N ALA A 499 -43.97 -11.19 -17.33
CA ALA A 499 -44.46 -10.80 -16.00
C ALA A 499 -43.71 -11.48 -14.84
N GLN A 500 -42.98 -12.56 -15.11
CA GLN A 500 -42.12 -13.22 -14.11
C GLN A 500 -40.79 -12.49 -13.85
N VAL A 501 -40.40 -11.55 -14.72
CA VAL A 501 -39.21 -10.71 -14.49
C VAL A 501 -39.60 -9.55 -13.57
N TYR A 502 -39.70 -9.87 -12.28
CA TYR A 502 -39.88 -8.90 -11.23
C TYR A 502 -38.61 -8.04 -11.08
N THR A 503 -38.54 -6.91 -11.79
CA THR A 503 -37.83 -5.77 -11.22
C THR A 503 -38.48 -5.46 -9.88
N CYS A 504 -37.66 -5.29 -8.84
CA CYS A 504 -38.13 -4.84 -7.54
C CYS A 504 -38.64 -3.40 -7.71
N ARG A 505 -39.94 -3.27 -8.01
CA ARG A 505 -40.64 -1.99 -7.98
C ARG A 505 -40.42 -1.34 -6.62
N SER A 506 -40.31 -0.01 -6.64
CA SER A 506 -39.97 0.84 -5.51
C SER A 506 -40.58 0.36 -4.19
N PHE A 507 -39.77 0.42 -3.13
CA PHE A 507 -40.33 0.67 -1.81
C PHE A 507 -41.14 1.97 -1.89
N ASP A 508 -42.45 1.86 -2.02
CA ASP A 508 -43.35 2.99 -1.81
C ASP A 508 -43.14 3.44 -0.36
N HIS A 509 -42.52 4.61 -0.20
CA HIS A 509 -42.31 5.25 1.10
C HIS A 509 -43.66 5.68 1.67
N LYS A 510 -44.41 4.73 2.22
CA LYS A 510 -45.28 5.00 3.36
C LYS A 510 -44.36 5.52 4.47
N PRO A 511 -44.52 6.76 4.95
CA PRO A 511 -43.75 7.23 6.09
C PRO A 511 -44.06 6.33 7.28
N LEU A 512 -43.01 5.83 7.93
CA LEU A 512 -43.15 5.18 9.24
C LEU A 512 -43.70 6.23 10.21
N ARG A 513 -44.76 5.86 10.93
CA ARG A 513 -45.32 6.62 12.05
C ARG A 513 -44.65 6.19 13.35
#